data_AF-A0A7C3IAB6-F1
#
_entry.id   AF-A0A7C3IAB6-F1
#
_cell.length_a   1.000
_cell.length_b   1.000
_cell.length_c   1.000
_cell.angle_alpha   90.00
_cell.angle_beta   90.00
_cell.angle_gamma   90.00
#
_symmetry.space_group_name_H-M   'P 1'
#
loop_
_entity.id
_entity.type
_entity.pdbx_description
1 polymer ?
#
loop_
_entity_poly.entity_id
_entity_poly.type
_entity_poly.pdbx_seq_one_letter_code
_entity_poly.pdbx_strand_id
1 'polypeptide(L)' 'MSTPKSVMELAKKAGAKMADIKFVDTFGTWQHFSVPVAE' A
#
# COMPACT_ATOMS: atom_id res chain seq x y z
N MET A 1 12.58 11.36 -3.15
CA MET A 1 12.07 10.87 -1.85
C MET A 1 10.56 10.76 -1.98
N SER A 2 10.00 9.56 -1.94
CA SER A 2 8.56 9.34 -2.13
C SER A 2 7.83 9.85 -0.89
N THR A 3 7.44 11.12 -0.91
CA THR A 3 6.64 11.71 0.17
C THR A 3 5.25 11.08 0.16
N PRO A 4 4.58 10.97 1.32
CA PRO A 4 3.22 10.42 1.39
C PRO A 4 2.25 11.08 0.39
N LYS A 5 2.39 12.39 0.18
CA LYS A 5 1.59 13.15 -0.80
C LYS A 5 1.82 12.66 -2.23
N SER A 6 3.07 12.49 -2.64
CA SER A 6 3.39 12.03 -4.01
C SER A 6 2.88 10.61 -4.28
N VAL A 7 2.86 9.73 -3.27
CA VAL A 7 2.33 8.36 -3.41
C VAL A 7 0.80 8.38 -3.51
N MET A 8 0.13 9.26 -2.78
CA MET A 8 -1.32 9.41 -2.85
C MET A 8 -1.77 9.97 -4.21
N GLU A 9 -1.03 10.94 -4.76
CA GLU A 9 -1.29 11.46 -6.11
C GLU A 9 -1.06 10.39 -7.19
N LEU A 10 -0.01 9.58 -7.04
CA LEU A 10 0.26 8.46 -7.94
C LEU A 10 -0.84 7.40 -7.86
N ALA A 11 -1.29 7.04 -6.66
CA ALA A 11 -2.39 6.10 -6.47
C ALA A 11 -3.70 6.59 -7.10
N LYS A 12 -4.02 7.89 -6.93
CA LYS A 12 -5.18 8.53 -7.57
C LYS A 12 -5.05 8.55 -9.10
N LYS A 13 -3.90 8.93 -9.63
CA LYS A 13 -3.63 8.96 -11.07
C LYS A 13 -3.70 7.56 -11.70
N ALA A 14 -3.29 6.53 -10.97
CA ALA A 14 -3.34 5.15 -11.40
C ALA A 14 -4.73 4.50 -11.21
N GLY A 15 -5.69 5.18 -10.56
CA GLY A 15 -7.00 4.61 -10.25
C GLY A 15 -6.95 3.42 -9.28
N ALA A 16 -5.96 3.41 -8.38
CA ALA A 16 -5.78 2.33 -7.42
C ALA A 16 -6.96 2.26 -6.45
N LYS A 17 -7.62 1.09 -6.38
CA LYS A 17 -8.76 0.84 -5.48
C LYS A 17 -8.36 0.13 -4.19
N MET A 18 -7.29 -0.67 -4.25
CA MET A 18 -6.79 -1.48 -3.14
C MET A 18 -5.30 -1.19 -2.92
N ALA A 19 -4.90 -1.09 -1.65
CA ALA A 19 -3.51 -1.05 -1.21
C ALA A 19 -3.15 -2.41 -0.59
N ASP A 20 -2.11 -3.04 -1.12
CA ASP A 20 -1.57 -4.29 -0.56
C ASP A 20 -0.42 -3.95 0.40
N ILE A 21 -0.62 -4.28 1.68
CA ILE A 21 0.33 -4.03 2.75
C ILE A 21 1.11 -5.33 2.96
N LYS A 22 2.39 -5.29 2.61
CA LYS A 22 3.31 -6.43 2.75
C LYS A 22 4.24 -6.18 3.93
N PHE A 23 4.41 -7.20 4.77
CA PHE A 23 5.35 -7.16 5.88
C PHE A 23 5.95 -8.54 6.14
N VAL A 24 7.03 -8.56 6.91
CA VAL A 24 7.66 -9.78 7.37
C VAL A 24 7.34 -9.92 8.86
N ASP A 25 6.83 -11.07 9.27
CA ASP A 25 6.57 -11.32 10.69
C ASP A 25 7.86 -11.57 11.48
N THR A 26 7.75 -11.70 12.81
CA THR A 26 8.91 -11.92 13.69
C THR A 26 9.68 -13.20 13.40
N PHE A 27 9.05 -14.16 12.71
CA PHE A 27 9.66 -15.43 12.33
C PHE A 27 10.20 -15.42 10.89
N GLY A 28 10.13 -14.28 10.20
CA GLY A 28 10.64 -14.14 8.84
C GLY A 28 9.63 -14.54 7.75
N THR A 29 8.38 -14.84 8.11
CA THR A 29 7.38 -15.21 7.10
C THR A 29 6.90 -13.97 6.36
N TRP A 30 6.84 -14.08 5.04
CA TRP A 30 6.24 -13.05 4.22
C TRP A 30 4.71 -13.10 4.36
N GLN A 31 4.12 -12.00 4.81
CA GLN A 31 2.68 -11.85 4.96
C GLN A 31 2.20 -10.62 4.20
N HIS A 32 0.96 -10.66 3.75
CA HIS A 32 0.33 -9.51 3.13
C HIS A 32 -1.18 -9.49 3.33
N PHE A 33 -1.73 -8.28 3.38
CA PHE A 33 -3.18 -8.08 3.37
C PHE A 33 -3.53 -6.82 2.57
N SER A 34 -4.68 -6.87 1.91
CA SER A 34 -5.15 -5.77 1.08
C SER A 34 -6.28 -5.00 1.78
N VAL A 35 -6.20 -3.67 1.73
CA VAL A 35 -7.22 -2.75 2.23
C VAL A 35 -7.69 -1.81 1.12
N PRO A 36 -8.93 -1.33 1.12
CA PRO A 36 -9.36 -0.30 0.19
C PRO A 36 -8.57 0.99 0.42
N VAL A 37 -8.14 1.66 -0.66
CA VAL A 37 -7.35 2.91 -0.58
C VAL A 37 -8.19 4.08 -0.06
N ALA A 38 -9.49 4.03 -0.30
CA ALA A 38 -10.50 4.94 0.21
C ALA A 38 -11.75 4.12 0.53
N GLU A 39 -12.41 4.44 1.64
CA GLU A 39 -13.78 3.99 1.93
C GLU A 39 -14.79 4.77 1.07
#